data_AF-A0A328RVU3-F1
#
_entry.id   AF-A0A328RVU3-F1
#
_cell.length_a   1.000
_cell.length_b   1.000
_cell.length_c   1.000
_cell.angle_alpha   90.00
_cell.angle_beta   90.00
_cell.angle_gamma   90.00
#
_symmetry.space_group_name_H-M   'P 1'
#
loop_
_entity.id
_entity.type
_entity.pdbx_description
1 polymer ?
#
loop_
_entity_poly.entity_id
_entity_poly.type
_entity_poly.pdbx_seq_one_letter_code
_entity_poly.pdbx_strand_id
1 'polypeptide(L)'
;MIKLVVFDLDNVLIDTETIDEIAKLKGIEDEISDITLQAMQGKIPFETSIRERVKKLKGISIDEIDEVMEKVPLNKGAVETATELKKQGYKIAIITGSFDVIALKIKEKINADYAFYNTLGVEDGKLNGEVSGPLITQNKIDVLRQLVDELNITLDECVAIGDGANDLEMIKNVKVGIAFNAKPILKENADYLINEKDLRKVLDIMADEEKITKEEVVEETTEQPEELTTEENKTAEENNEEVEESEEVNETEKAEAEEAEADEEKETIDYSKLNFQQLLQCKRTLEAELTELKNTRDHMNEQTKEYRKERDELNQELKDTLKIALDKRNTRDEINKQVHENKVLRNQCNEELKKIGWNSSKKEKANIQAEINKIDKTIQTKVLDIRKENELVKRVSDLTKELKQIQSDEEDEKTAADLKEKSEHYHQQVVELSDKAQAVHEEMIEYFNKIDGIREKADGKHQDFINSRNAATAKHEEVKAKLNEIRKVNKYMDQAKSKSRGRKSEDKSENNSREKEEAEEIFQKFKDGKKLTTDEFLLLQKYNIM
;
A
#
# COMPACT_ATOMS: atom_id res chain seq x y z
N MET A 1 17.65 14.12 7.28
CA MET A 1 18.40 13.40 6.21
C MET A 1 18.49 11.94 6.62
N ILE A 2 18.21 11.00 5.72
CA ILE A 2 18.23 9.57 6.03
C ILE A 2 19.65 9.13 6.43
N LYS A 3 19.76 8.21 7.39
CA LYS A 3 21.05 7.69 7.91
C LYS A 3 21.09 6.17 8.01
N LEU A 4 19.94 5.51 8.15
CA LEU A 4 19.85 4.06 8.34
C LEU A 4 18.82 3.46 7.38
N VAL A 5 19.21 2.39 6.70
CA VAL A 5 18.30 1.56 5.90
C VAL A 5 18.20 0.18 6.54
N VAL A 6 16.96 -0.26 6.79
CA VAL A 6 16.63 -1.48 7.49
C VAL A 6 15.93 -2.43 6.53
N PHE A 7 16.44 -3.65 6.43
CA PHE A 7 15.85 -4.70 5.60
C PHE A 7 15.30 -5.83 6.47
N ASP A 8 14.13 -6.35 6.11
CA ASP A 8 13.82 -7.74 6.42
C ASP A 8 14.74 -8.70 5.63
N LEU A 9 14.80 -9.96 6.07
CA LEU A 9 15.56 -11.01 5.44
C LEU A 9 14.69 -11.88 4.52
N ASP A 10 13.79 -12.67 5.11
CA ASP A 10 12.92 -13.60 4.36
C ASP A 10 12.03 -12.81 3.39
N ASN A 11 11.86 -13.31 2.16
CA ASN A 11 11.15 -12.68 1.04
C ASN A 11 11.61 -11.27 0.61
N VAL A 12 12.54 -10.63 1.32
CA VAL A 12 13.10 -9.31 0.99
C VAL A 12 14.53 -9.42 0.48
N LEU A 13 15.50 -9.79 1.32
CA LEU A 13 16.89 -9.99 0.89
C LEU A 13 17.10 -11.36 0.23
N ILE A 14 16.29 -12.35 0.59
CA ILE A 14 16.28 -13.70 -0.01
C ILE A 14 14.88 -14.00 -0.55
N ASP A 15 14.78 -14.81 -1.62
CA ASP A 15 13.48 -15.15 -2.26
C ASP A 15 12.88 -16.47 -1.71
N THR A 16 13.09 -16.73 -0.42
CA THR A 16 12.63 -17.96 0.26
C THR A 16 12.39 -17.69 1.75
N GLU A 17 11.56 -18.53 2.37
CA GLU A 17 11.42 -18.60 3.83
C GLU A 17 12.47 -19.54 4.42
N THR A 18 13.34 -19.01 5.29
CA THR A 18 14.46 -19.77 5.88
C THR A 18 14.01 -21.05 6.58
N ILE A 19 12.91 -20.98 7.36
CA ILE A 19 12.45 -22.11 8.16
C ILE A 19 11.91 -23.26 7.30
N ASP A 20 11.33 -22.93 6.14
CA ASP A 20 10.79 -23.90 5.20
C ASP A 20 11.92 -24.64 4.48
N GLU A 21 13.00 -23.93 4.11
CA GLU A 21 14.21 -24.56 3.55
C GLU A 21 14.87 -25.52 4.53
N ILE A 22 14.88 -25.21 5.83
CA ILE A 22 15.38 -26.14 6.86
C ILE A 22 14.41 -27.32 7.03
N ALA A 23 13.09 -27.09 6.95
CA ALA A 23 12.08 -28.13 7.10
C ALA A 23 12.15 -29.20 5.99
N LYS A 24 12.55 -28.80 4.77
CA LYS A 24 12.76 -29.71 3.63
C LYS A 24 13.80 -30.79 3.90
N LEU A 25 14.83 -30.52 4.71
CA LEU A 25 15.82 -31.54 5.11
C LEU A 25 15.20 -32.74 5.82
N LYS A 26 14.04 -32.55 6.45
CA LYS A 26 13.27 -33.61 7.12
C LYS A 26 12.01 -34.05 6.38
N GLY A 27 11.67 -33.40 5.27
CA GLY A 27 10.41 -33.64 4.56
C GLY A 27 9.16 -33.30 5.39
N ILE A 28 9.25 -32.28 6.26
CA ILE A 28 8.14 -31.83 7.13
C ILE A 28 7.67 -30.42 6.78
N GLU A 29 7.85 -30.01 5.52
CA GLU A 29 7.46 -28.69 5.02
C GLU A 29 5.96 -28.42 5.22
N ASP A 30 5.10 -29.40 4.92
CA ASP A 30 3.65 -29.28 5.10
C ASP A 30 3.27 -29.03 6.57
N GLU A 31 3.90 -29.74 7.51
CA GLU A 31 3.62 -29.59 8.94
C GLU A 31 4.05 -28.22 9.48
N ILE A 32 5.14 -27.66 8.94
CA ILE A 32 5.64 -26.34 9.32
C ILE A 32 4.75 -25.26 8.71
N SER A 33 4.36 -25.41 7.43
CA SER A 33 3.45 -24.53 6.72
C SER A 33 2.09 -24.42 7.43
N ASP A 34 1.53 -25.53 7.91
CA ASP A 34 0.28 -25.54 8.67
C ASP A 34 0.35 -24.71 9.97
N ILE A 35 1.47 -24.76 10.68
CA ILE A 35 1.69 -23.95 11.89
C ILE A 35 1.88 -22.47 11.52
N THR A 36 2.61 -22.19 10.44
CA THR A 36 2.81 -20.83 9.93
C THR A 36 1.46 -20.19 9.54
N LEU A 37 0.60 -20.91 8.82
CA LEU A 37 -0.73 -20.45 8.43
C LEU A 37 -1.62 -20.15 9.64
N GLN A 38 -1.58 -20.99 10.67
CA GLN A 38 -2.33 -20.74 11.91
C GLN A 38 -1.85 -19.46 12.62
N ALA A 39 -0.54 -19.19 12.62
CA ALA A 39 0.03 -17.99 13.22
C ALA A 39 -0.38 -16.73 12.44
N MET A 40 -0.31 -16.78 11.12
CA MET A 40 -0.74 -15.68 10.25
C MET A 40 -2.25 -15.38 10.38
N GLN A 41 -3.07 -16.39 10.67
CA GLN A 41 -4.51 -16.24 10.95
C GLN A 41 -4.80 -15.75 12.37
N GLY A 42 -3.77 -15.48 13.19
CA GLY A 42 -3.92 -15.05 14.59
C GLY A 42 -4.44 -16.14 15.53
N LYS A 43 -4.50 -17.41 15.09
CA LYS A 43 -4.97 -18.53 15.92
C LYS A 43 -3.97 -18.91 17.01
N ILE A 44 -2.68 -18.69 16.75
CA ILE A 44 -1.59 -18.92 17.71
C ILE A 44 -0.69 -17.68 17.79
N PRO A 45 -0.21 -17.29 18.99
CA PRO A 45 0.76 -16.21 19.12
C PRO A 45 2.06 -16.51 18.36
N PHE A 46 2.72 -15.48 17.83
CA PHE A 46 3.96 -15.63 17.06
C PHE A 46 5.05 -16.37 17.84
N GLU A 47 5.29 -16.00 19.11
CA GLU A 47 6.25 -16.68 19.98
C GLU A 47 5.95 -18.19 20.10
N THR A 48 4.68 -18.56 20.25
CA THR A 48 4.27 -19.95 20.33
C THR A 48 4.53 -20.66 19.00
N SER A 49 4.14 -20.05 17.88
CA SER A 49 4.35 -20.61 16.54
C SER A 49 5.82 -20.86 16.23
N ILE A 50 6.71 -19.90 16.48
CA ILE A 50 8.13 -20.07 16.15
C ILE A 50 8.78 -21.16 17.02
N ARG A 51 8.43 -21.22 18.32
CA ARG A 51 8.93 -22.29 19.21
C ARG A 51 8.44 -23.67 18.78
N GLU A 52 7.17 -23.80 18.37
CA GLU A 52 6.63 -25.07 17.89
C GLU A 52 7.28 -25.53 16.58
N ARG A 53 7.47 -24.61 15.63
CA ARG A 53 8.15 -24.90 14.35
C ARG A 53 9.59 -25.35 14.59
N VAL A 54 10.38 -24.60 15.37
CA VAL A 54 11.77 -24.95 15.68
C VAL A 54 11.88 -26.28 16.43
N LYS A 55 10.93 -26.57 17.34
CA LYS A 55 10.91 -27.85 18.05
C LYS A 55 10.79 -29.06 17.12
N LYS A 56 10.06 -28.95 16.01
CA LYS A 56 9.96 -30.02 14.98
C LYS A 56 11.28 -30.22 14.22
N LEU A 57 12.10 -29.19 14.11
CA LEU A 57 13.42 -29.24 13.45
C LEU A 57 14.49 -29.96 14.30
N LYS A 58 14.20 -30.32 15.55
CA LYS A 58 15.14 -31.00 16.47
C LYS A 58 15.83 -32.20 15.83
N GLY A 59 17.17 -32.22 15.83
CA GLY A 59 17.99 -33.34 15.35
C GLY A 59 18.55 -33.20 13.94
N ILE A 60 18.20 -32.14 13.20
CA ILE A 60 18.88 -31.77 11.95
C ILE A 60 20.32 -31.33 12.28
N SER A 61 21.30 -31.76 11.48
CA SER A 61 22.70 -31.34 11.64
C SER A 61 22.90 -29.88 11.26
N ILE A 62 23.76 -29.17 12.00
CA ILE A 62 24.15 -27.81 11.61
C ILE A 62 24.87 -27.81 10.26
N ASP A 63 25.69 -28.81 9.98
CA ASP A 63 26.38 -28.92 8.68
C ASP A 63 25.38 -29.03 7.51
N GLU A 64 24.29 -29.79 7.69
CA GLU A 64 23.24 -29.92 6.67
C GLU A 64 22.49 -28.59 6.45
N ILE A 65 22.21 -27.87 7.54
CA ILE A 65 21.61 -26.53 7.47
C ILE A 65 22.55 -25.58 6.75
N ASP A 66 23.84 -25.61 7.07
CA ASP A 66 24.82 -24.73 6.46
C ASP A 66 24.93 -24.93 4.95
N GLU A 67 24.93 -26.19 4.49
CA GLU A 67 24.92 -26.54 3.06
C GLU A 67 23.68 -26.04 2.32
N VAL A 68 22.51 -26.04 2.96
CA VAL A 68 21.27 -25.50 2.37
C VAL A 68 21.32 -23.97 2.35
N MET A 69 21.73 -23.34 3.45
CA MET A 69 21.83 -21.88 3.56
C MET A 69 22.86 -21.29 2.58
N GLU A 70 23.89 -22.04 2.16
CA GLU A 70 24.82 -21.61 1.11
C GLU A 70 24.15 -21.45 -0.27
N LYS A 71 23.13 -22.25 -0.55
CA LYS A 71 22.44 -22.32 -1.85
C LYS A 71 21.23 -21.39 -1.93
N VAL A 72 20.81 -20.80 -0.82
CA VAL A 72 19.67 -19.87 -0.78
C VAL A 72 19.92 -18.68 -1.72
N PRO A 73 19.03 -18.45 -2.70
CA PRO A 73 19.19 -17.36 -3.65
C PRO A 73 18.88 -16.02 -2.98
N LEU A 74 19.75 -15.04 -3.22
CA LEU A 74 19.45 -13.64 -2.91
C LEU A 74 18.38 -13.13 -3.88
N ASN A 75 17.53 -12.22 -3.41
CA ASN A 75 16.67 -11.46 -4.29
C ASN A 75 17.52 -10.64 -5.27
N LYS A 76 17.00 -10.49 -6.49
CA LYS A 76 17.68 -9.78 -7.56
C LYS A 76 18.00 -8.36 -7.10
N GLY A 77 19.27 -7.96 -7.24
CA GLY A 77 19.70 -6.62 -6.88
C GLY A 77 20.03 -6.42 -5.39
N ALA A 78 19.94 -7.43 -4.53
CA ALA A 78 20.19 -7.27 -3.08
C ALA A 78 21.59 -6.73 -2.78
N VAL A 79 22.62 -7.34 -3.38
CA VAL A 79 24.02 -6.95 -3.18
C VAL A 79 24.30 -5.59 -3.79
N GLU A 80 23.80 -5.34 -5.00
CA GLU A 80 23.98 -4.08 -5.71
C GLU A 80 23.34 -2.92 -4.96
N THR A 81 22.12 -3.10 -4.47
CA THR A 81 21.38 -2.11 -3.68
C THR A 81 22.13 -1.78 -2.40
N ALA A 82 22.49 -2.80 -1.61
CA ALA A 82 23.23 -2.58 -0.38
C ALA A 82 24.59 -1.90 -0.63
N THR A 83 25.32 -2.34 -1.66
CA THR A 83 26.60 -1.76 -2.04
C THR A 83 26.47 -0.28 -2.36
N GLU A 84 25.46 0.10 -3.15
CA GLU A 84 25.25 1.50 -3.53
C GLU A 84 24.78 2.36 -2.35
N LEU A 85 23.87 1.86 -1.52
CA LEU A 85 23.46 2.53 -0.29
C LEU A 85 24.66 2.80 0.63
N LYS A 86 25.57 1.84 0.79
CA LYS A 86 26.79 2.06 1.58
C LYS A 86 27.72 3.10 0.96
N LYS A 87 27.86 3.15 -0.38
CA LYS A 87 28.66 4.19 -1.04
C LYS A 87 28.10 5.59 -0.79
N GLN A 88 26.78 5.71 -0.69
CA GLN A 88 26.08 6.95 -0.35
C GLN A 88 26.19 7.32 1.14
N GLY A 89 26.79 6.45 1.96
CA GLY A 89 27.06 6.70 3.37
C GLY A 89 25.97 6.21 4.33
N TYR A 90 24.96 5.51 3.83
CA TYR A 90 23.93 4.90 4.66
C TYR A 90 24.48 3.73 5.46
N LYS A 91 24.06 3.62 6.72
CA LYS A 91 24.21 2.39 7.50
C LYS A 91 23.14 1.39 7.10
N ILE A 92 23.47 0.12 7.12
CA ILE A 92 22.54 -0.97 6.79
C ILE A 92 22.34 -1.87 8.00
N ALA A 93 21.08 -2.15 8.32
CA ALA A 93 20.69 -3.12 9.33
C ALA A 93 19.77 -4.20 8.73
N ILE A 94 19.93 -5.43 9.20
CA ILE A 94 18.98 -6.52 8.97
C ILE A 94 18.20 -6.74 10.27
N ILE A 95 16.87 -6.69 10.25
CA ILE A 95 16.04 -7.04 11.40
C ILE A 95 15.07 -8.13 10.97
N THR A 96 15.31 -9.35 11.44
CA THR A 96 14.58 -10.53 10.99
C THR A 96 14.11 -11.44 12.12
N GLY A 97 12.96 -12.08 11.91
CA GLY A 97 12.50 -13.21 12.72
C GLY A 97 13.19 -14.55 12.40
N SER A 98 14.01 -14.61 11.33
CA SER A 98 14.81 -15.78 10.95
C SER A 98 16.00 -16.00 11.87
N PHE A 99 16.90 -16.89 11.44
CA PHE A 99 17.94 -17.45 12.29
C PHE A 99 19.36 -16.95 11.95
N ASP A 100 20.24 -17.06 12.93
CA ASP A 100 21.67 -16.73 12.86
C ASP A 100 22.39 -17.38 11.67
N VAL A 101 22.08 -18.65 11.36
CA VAL A 101 22.70 -19.44 10.27
C VAL A 101 22.61 -18.80 8.88
N ILE A 102 21.59 -17.97 8.64
CA ILE A 102 21.41 -17.25 7.38
C ILE A 102 21.65 -15.75 7.53
N ALA A 103 21.21 -15.15 8.65
CA ALA A 103 21.31 -13.72 8.86
C ALA A 103 22.77 -13.26 8.86
N LEU A 104 23.68 -14.03 9.46
CA LEU A 104 25.11 -13.73 9.45
C LEU A 104 25.71 -13.85 8.04
N LYS A 105 25.33 -14.87 7.28
CA LYS A 105 25.80 -15.05 5.89
C LYS A 105 25.35 -13.91 5.00
N ILE A 106 24.09 -13.48 5.12
CA ILE A 106 23.57 -12.36 4.32
C ILE A 106 24.21 -11.05 4.77
N LYS A 107 24.38 -10.84 6.08
CA LYS A 107 25.11 -9.68 6.61
C LYS A 107 26.48 -9.54 5.96
N GLU A 108 27.25 -10.63 5.87
CA GLU A 108 28.55 -10.63 5.21
C GLU A 108 28.45 -10.36 3.70
N LYS A 109 27.55 -11.06 3.00
CA LYS A 109 27.36 -10.92 1.54
C LYS A 109 27.02 -9.49 1.10
N ILE A 110 26.18 -8.80 1.87
CA ILE A 110 25.76 -7.42 1.56
C ILE A 110 26.55 -6.36 2.34
N ASN A 111 27.52 -6.79 3.16
CA ASN A 111 28.31 -5.96 4.05
C ASN A 111 27.44 -5.08 4.98
N ALA A 112 26.36 -5.62 5.53
CA ALA A 112 25.50 -4.89 6.47
C ALA A 112 26.23 -4.62 7.80
N ASP A 113 25.97 -3.47 8.40
CA ASP A 113 26.64 -3.03 9.63
C ASP A 113 26.05 -3.76 10.86
N TYR A 114 24.72 -3.93 10.86
CA TYR A 114 23.98 -4.56 11.96
C TYR A 114 23.12 -5.73 11.46
N ALA A 115 22.93 -6.74 12.30
CA ALA A 115 21.99 -7.82 12.05
C ALA A 115 21.38 -8.27 13.38
N PHE A 116 20.06 -8.27 13.46
CA PHE A 116 19.26 -8.73 14.58
C PHE A 116 18.41 -9.91 14.11
N TYR A 117 18.53 -11.03 14.81
CA TYR A 117 17.99 -12.33 14.42
C TYR A 117 17.71 -13.19 15.66
N ASN A 118 17.00 -14.30 15.45
CA ASN A 118 16.87 -15.35 16.45
C ASN A 118 18.02 -16.36 16.34
N THR A 119 18.37 -17.04 17.42
CA THR A 119 19.42 -18.06 17.47
C THR A 119 18.79 -19.42 17.69
N LEU A 120 19.13 -20.37 16.82
CA LEU A 120 18.75 -21.77 16.98
C LEU A 120 19.61 -22.44 18.06
N GLY A 121 18.98 -23.18 18.98
CA GLY A 121 19.68 -23.95 19.99
C GLY A 121 20.35 -25.18 19.39
N VAL A 122 21.63 -25.39 19.74
CA VAL A 122 22.46 -26.49 19.23
C VAL A 122 23.04 -27.30 20.36
N GLU A 123 22.95 -28.62 20.25
CA GLU A 123 23.56 -29.59 21.17
C GLU A 123 24.16 -30.72 20.32
N ASP A 124 25.43 -31.07 20.57
CA ASP A 124 26.19 -32.09 19.83
C ASP A 124 26.16 -31.92 18.29
N GLY A 125 26.26 -30.68 17.81
CA GLY A 125 26.25 -30.34 16.38
C GLY A 125 24.89 -30.46 15.70
N LYS A 126 23.81 -30.63 16.48
CA LYS A 126 22.44 -30.77 15.96
C LYS A 126 21.48 -29.79 16.64
N LEU A 127 20.39 -29.45 15.97
CA LEU A 127 19.34 -28.63 16.56
C LEU A 127 18.73 -29.31 17.78
N ASN A 128 18.68 -28.63 18.93
CA ASN A 128 18.09 -29.16 20.16
C ASN A 128 16.57 -28.91 20.24
N GLY A 129 16.03 -28.08 19.34
CA GLY A 129 14.62 -27.70 19.25
C GLY A 129 14.24 -26.44 20.04
N GLU A 130 15.22 -25.71 20.57
CA GLU A 130 15.04 -24.44 21.27
C GLU A 130 15.39 -23.26 20.35
N VAL A 131 14.78 -22.11 20.64
CA VAL A 131 15.06 -20.85 19.94
C VAL A 131 15.10 -19.73 20.97
N SER A 132 16.09 -18.84 20.81
CA SER A 132 16.30 -17.66 21.65
C SER A 132 16.53 -16.42 20.77
N GLY A 133 16.43 -15.21 21.31
CA GLY A 133 16.70 -13.99 20.55
C GLY A 133 15.69 -12.87 20.82
N PRO A 134 16.02 -11.64 20.43
CA PRO A 134 15.20 -10.47 20.69
C PRO A 134 13.83 -10.55 19.98
N LEU A 135 13.77 -11.11 18.77
CA LEU A 135 12.55 -11.16 17.96
C LEU A 135 11.57 -12.27 18.38
N ILE A 136 11.85 -12.99 19.47
CA ILE A 136 10.89 -13.90 20.10
C ILE A 136 9.94 -13.15 21.02
N THR A 137 10.49 -12.22 21.81
CA THR A 137 9.75 -11.51 22.87
C THR A 137 9.43 -10.07 22.50
N GLN A 138 10.08 -9.53 21.46
CA GLN A 138 9.95 -8.15 21.01
C GLN A 138 9.56 -8.12 19.54
N ASN A 139 8.89 -7.05 19.12
CA ASN A 139 8.59 -6.81 17.71
C ASN A 139 9.79 -6.13 17.02
N LYS A 140 9.81 -6.15 15.68
CA LYS A 140 10.89 -5.53 14.90
C LYS A 140 11.07 -4.04 15.20
N ILE A 141 9.98 -3.31 15.46
CA ILE A 141 10.04 -1.89 15.81
C ILE A 141 10.75 -1.63 17.15
N ASP A 142 10.61 -2.53 18.14
CA ASP A 142 11.26 -2.36 19.44
C ASP A 142 12.78 -2.53 19.31
N VAL A 143 13.20 -3.49 18.48
CA VAL A 143 14.61 -3.70 18.12
C VAL A 143 15.16 -2.53 17.32
N LEU A 144 14.38 -1.99 16.38
CA LEU A 144 14.78 -0.80 15.63
C LEU A 144 14.94 0.42 16.56
N ARG A 145 14.02 0.63 17.50
CA ARG A 145 14.11 1.70 18.51
C ARG A 145 15.42 1.62 19.32
N GLN A 146 15.78 0.41 19.77
CA GLN A 146 17.05 0.19 20.46
C GLN A 146 18.26 0.54 19.57
N LEU A 147 18.24 0.13 18.30
CA LEU A 147 19.33 0.43 17.37
C LEU A 147 19.46 1.93 17.09
N VAL A 148 18.35 2.65 16.87
CA VAL A 148 18.41 4.10 16.59
C VAL A 148 18.89 4.88 17.81
N ASP A 149 18.49 4.46 19.03
CA ASP A 149 18.98 5.01 20.28
C ASP A 149 20.51 4.80 20.42
N GLU A 150 21.00 3.59 20.13
CA GLU A 150 22.45 3.30 20.13
C GLU A 150 23.23 4.13 19.10
N LEU A 151 22.59 4.43 17.96
CA LEU A 151 23.18 5.21 16.88
C LEU A 151 23.06 6.73 17.06
N ASN A 152 22.35 7.19 18.09
CA ASN A 152 21.95 8.59 18.28
C ASN A 152 21.29 9.18 17.02
N ILE A 153 20.35 8.42 16.43
CA ILE A 153 19.49 8.87 15.33
C ILE A 153 18.03 8.70 15.71
N THR A 154 17.13 9.27 14.92
CA THR A 154 15.68 9.13 15.12
C THR A 154 15.06 8.20 14.08
N LEU A 155 13.83 7.73 14.32
CA LEU A 155 13.11 6.92 13.33
C LEU A 155 12.81 7.71 12.04
N ASP A 156 12.69 9.04 12.13
CA ASP A 156 12.56 9.97 10.99
C ASP A 156 13.86 10.10 10.15
N GLU A 157 14.93 9.42 10.56
CA GLU A 157 16.17 9.29 9.79
C GLU A 157 16.36 7.86 9.26
N CYS A 158 15.32 7.02 9.32
CA CYS A 158 15.35 5.63 8.90
C CYS A 158 14.47 5.35 7.68
N VAL A 159 14.87 4.34 6.91
CA VAL A 159 14.07 3.70 5.87
C VAL A 159 13.94 2.23 6.20
N ALA A 160 12.76 1.65 6.04
CA ALA A 160 12.50 0.25 6.33
C ALA A 160 11.85 -0.46 5.13
N ILE A 161 12.38 -1.62 4.78
CA ILE A 161 11.90 -2.46 3.68
C ILE A 161 11.38 -3.79 4.25
N GLY A 162 10.12 -4.13 3.96
CA GLY A 162 9.47 -5.35 4.43
C GLY A 162 8.51 -5.98 3.40
N ASP A 163 8.04 -7.19 3.66
CA ASP A 163 7.07 -7.91 2.82
C ASP A 163 5.77 -8.28 3.57
N GLY A 164 5.85 -8.43 4.90
CA GLY A 164 4.82 -9.09 5.68
C GLY A 164 4.19 -8.25 6.79
N ALA A 165 3.17 -8.82 7.45
CA ALA A 165 2.48 -8.18 8.58
C ALA A 165 3.40 -7.95 9.80
N ASN A 166 4.45 -8.75 9.93
CA ASN A 166 5.53 -8.62 10.92
C ASN A 166 6.32 -7.32 10.77
N ASP A 167 6.34 -6.72 9.58
CA ASP A 167 7.05 -5.47 9.30
C ASP A 167 6.16 -4.23 9.47
N LEU A 168 4.85 -4.42 9.63
CA LEU A 168 3.86 -3.34 9.60
C LEU A 168 4.19 -2.20 10.58
N GLU A 169 4.46 -2.54 11.83
CA GLU A 169 4.82 -1.56 12.86
C GLU A 169 6.20 -0.94 12.59
N MET A 170 7.12 -1.67 11.96
CA MET A 170 8.44 -1.14 11.62
C MET A 170 8.34 -0.09 10.52
N ILE A 171 7.64 -0.38 9.42
CA ILE A 171 7.56 0.52 8.27
C ILE A 171 6.71 1.77 8.55
N LYS A 172 5.69 1.68 9.41
CA LYS A 172 4.80 2.80 9.76
C LYS A 172 5.46 3.90 10.61
N ASN A 173 6.52 3.52 11.32
CA ASN A 173 7.12 4.38 12.35
C ASN A 173 8.42 5.02 11.88
N VAL A 174 8.88 4.75 10.65
CA VAL A 174 10.10 5.34 10.07
C VAL A 174 9.74 6.40 9.04
N LYS A 175 10.73 7.19 8.60
CA LYS A 175 10.50 8.23 7.57
C LYS A 175 9.95 7.66 6.27
N VAL A 176 10.51 6.54 5.80
CA VAL A 176 10.11 5.90 4.55
C VAL A 176 9.94 4.41 4.76
N GLY A 177 8.71 3.94 4.68
CA GLY A 177 8.33 2.54 4.66
C GLY A 177 8.13 2.04 3.24
N ILE A 178 8.88 1.01 2.84
CA ILE A 178 8.81 0.40 1.51
C ILE A 178 8.28 -1.03 1.62
N ALA A 179 7.16 -1.29 0.94
CA ALA A 179 6.63 -2.65 0.78
C ALA A 179 7.23 -3.29 -0.49
N PHE A 180 8.08 -4.29 -0.29
CA PHE A 180 8.74 -5.04 -1.37
C PHE A 180 8.02 -6.37 -1.62
N ASN A 181 7.44 -6.52 -2.81
CA ASN A 181 6.63 -7.67 -3.22
C ASN A 181 5.68 -8.18 -2.11
N ALA A 182 5.08 -7.22 -1.40
CA ALA A 182 4.52 -7.47 -0.08
C ALA A 182 3.10 -8.05 -0.10
N LYS A 183 2.63 -8.53 1.06
CA LYS A 183 1.23 -8.92 1.29
C LYS A 183 0.32 -7.69 1.36
N PRO A 184 -0.99 -7.81 1.06
CA PRO A 184 -1.91 -6.67 1.00
C PRO A 184 -1.88 -5.76 2.24
N ILE A 185 -1.84 -6.36 3.43
CA ILE A 185 -1.80 -5.63 4.71
C ILE A 185 -0.61 -4.67 4.81
N LEU A 186 0.55 -5.03 4.27
CA LEU A 186 1.72 -4.16 4.30
C LEU A 186 1.64 -3.10 3.18
N LYS A 187 1.15 -3.47 1.99
CA LYS A 187 0.97 -2.54 0.86
C LYS A 187 0.05 -1.37 1.22
N GLU A 188 -1.02 -1.62 1.95
CA GLU A 188 -1.99 -0.58 2.34
C GLU A 188 -1.42 0.44 3.33
N ASN A 189 -0.22 0.20 3.89
CA ASN A 189 0.36 0.99 4.98
C ASN A 189 1.81 1.44 4.71
N ALA A 190 2.34 1.18 3.51
CA ALA A 190 3.68 1.60 3.10
C ALA A 190 3.62 2.89 2.29
N ASP A 191 4.65 3.73 2.41
CA ASP A 191 4.78 4.96 1.63
C ASP A 191 5.08 4.66 0.16
N TYR A 192 5.87 3.62 -0.09
CA TYR A 192 6.24 3.17 -1.45
C TYR A 192 6.00 1.68 -1.65
N LEU A 193 5.62 1.33 -2.88
CA LEU A 193 5.35 -0.04 -3.32
C LEU A 193 6.33 -0.46 -4.41
N ILE A 194 7.04 -1.56 -4.20
CA ILE A 194 7.84 -2.21 -5.22
C ILE A 194 7.21 -3.58 -5.49
N ASN A 195 6.46 -3.70 -6.60
CA ASN A 195 5.81 -4.97 -6.98
C ASN A 195 6.72 -5.87 -7.83
N GLU A 196 7.79 -5.33 -8.40
CA GLU A 196 8.78 -6.10 -9.14
C GLU A 196 9.77 -6.77 -8.16
N LYS A 197 10.16 -8.03 -8.39
CA LYS A 197 11.19 -8.71 -7.60
C LYS A 197 12.60 -8.22 -7.96
N ASP A 198 12.86 -6.93 -7.75
CA ASP A 198 14.14 -6.28 -8.03
C ASP A 198 14.43 -5.18 -7.01
N LEU A 199 15.33 -5.45 -6.07
CA LEU A 199 15.65 -4.53 -4.98
C LEU A 199 16.33 -3.24 -5.45
N ARG A 200 16.83 -3.18 -6.69
CA ARG A 200 17.46 -1.96 -7.23
C ARG A 200 16.49 -0.78 -7.28
N LYS A 201 15.18 -1.04 -7.34
CA LYS A 201 14.13 -0.03 -7.27
C LYS A 201 14.12 0.76 -5.95
N VAL A 202 14.69 0.22 -4.87
CA VAL A 202 14.89 0.96 -3.63
C VAL A 202 15.81 2.16 -3.86
N LEU A 203 16.81 2.04 -4.74
CA LEU A 203 17.72 3.14 -5.05
C LEU A 203 17.02 4.31 -5.74
N ASP A 204 16.03 4.02 -6.59
CA ASP A 204 15.24 5.04 -7.28
C ASP A 204 14.45 5.88 -6.25
N ILE A 205 13.76 5.20 -5.31
CA ILE A 205 13.01 5.85 -4.22
C ILE A 205 13.93 6.69 -3.34
N MET A 206 15.09 6.14 -2.95
CA MET A 206 16.07 6.84 -2.12
C MET A 206 16.63 8.09 -2.81
N ALA A 207 16.81 8.04 -4.13
CA ALA A 207 17.28 9.17 -4.91
C ALA A 207 16.23 10.30 -4.99
N ASP A 208 14.95 9.97 -5.04
CA ASP A 208 13.87 10.96 -5.07
C ASP A 208 13.68 11.63 -3.70
N GLU A 209 13.75 10.87 -2.60
CA GLU A 209 13.74 11.41 -1.23
C GLU A 209 14.91 12.37 -0.94
N GLU A 210 16.08 12.08 -1.51
CA GLU A 210 17.22 12.98 -1.45
C GLU A 210 17.01 14.29 -2.22
N LYS A 211 16.18 14.32 -3.26
CA LYS A 211 15.86 15.57 -4.00
C LYS A 211 14.87 16.40 -3.20
N ILE A 212 13.80 15.78 -2.71
CA ILE A 212 12.75 16.44 -1.90
C ILE A 212 13.39 17.12 -0.68
N THR A 213 14.24 16.39 0.06
CA THR A 213 14.93 16.96 1.22
C THR A 213 15.92 18.07 0.90
N LYS A 214 16.45 18.14 -0.33
CA LYS A 214 17.33 19.25 -0.76
C LYS A 214 16.52 20.48 -1.18
N GLU A 215 15.33 20.31 -1.73
CA GLU A 215 14.42 21.39 -2.13
C GLU A 215 13.77 22.06 -0.89
N GLU A 216 13.29 21.28 0.09
CA GLU A 216 12.70 21.80 1.33
C GLU A 216 13.68 22.67 2.14
N VAL A 217 14.97 22.29 2.18
CA VAL A 217 16.02 23.05 2.88
C VAL A 217 16.33 24.39 2.19
N VAL A 218 16.07 24.51 0.88
CA VAL A 218 16.24 25.74 0.12
C VAL A 218 15.06 26.71 0.36
N GLU A 219 13.84 26.20 0.53
CA GLU A 219 12.68 27.00 0.89
C GLU A 219 12.74 27.51 2.35
N GLU A 220 13.10 26.68 3.32
CA GLU A 220 13.22 27.13 4.73
C GLU A 220 14.35 28.16 4.95
N THR A 221 15.37 28.19 4.09
CA THR A 221 16.45 29.18 4.19
C THR A 221 16.12 30.51 3.51
N THR A 222 15.02 30.61 2.76
CA THR A 222 14.58 31.85 2.10
C THR A 222 13.51 32.62 2.88
N GLU A 223 12.94 32.05 3.96
CA GLU A 223 11.98 32.73 4.84
C GLU A 223 12.57 33.10 6.22
N GLN A 224 13.34 34.20 6.27
CA GLN A 224 13.50 35.01 7.49
C GLN A 224 13.22 36.50 7.19
N PRO A 225 12.55 37.24 8.08
CA PRO A 225 11.93 38.52 7.74
C PRO A 225 12.91 39.70 7.89
N GLU A 226 13.14 40.45 6.81
CA GLU A 226 13.67 41.81 6.88
C GLU A 226 12.58 42.86 6.64
N GLU A 227 12.61 43.89 7.49
CA GLU A 227 11.64 44.98 7.61
C GLU A 227 11.58 45.92 6.39
N LEU A 228 10.35 46.42 6.17
CA LEU A 228 9.94 47.67 5.51
C LEU A 228 10.94 48.43 4.62
N THR A 229 10.61 48.55 3.34
CA THR A 229 10.40 49.88 2.73
C THR A 229 9.29 49.84 1.68
N THR A 230 8.54 50.94 1.67
CA THR A 230 7.43 51.33 0.80
C THR A 230 7.85 51.44 -0.67
N GLU A 231 7.02 50.97 -1.61
CA GLU A 231 6.38 51.82 -2.62
C GLU A 231 5.43 51.03 -3.53
N GLU A 232 4.41 51.74 -3.98
CA GLU A 232 3.24 51.31 -4.74
C GLU A 232 3.60 50.83 -6.15
N ASN A 233 2.96 49.77 -6.66
CA ASN A 233 2.04 49.95 -7.80
C ASN A 233 1.16 48.74 -8.11
N LYS A 234 0.00 49.11 -8.64
CA LYS A 234 -1.12 48.32 -9.17
C LYS A 234 -0.66 47.30 -10.21
N THR A 235 -1.30 46.13 -10.23
CA THR A 235 -2.39 45.79 -11.18
C THR A 235 -2.98 44.44 -10.83
N ALA A 236 -4.32 44.41 -10.75
CA ALA A 236 -5.09 43.20 -10.82
C ALA A 236 -5.10 42.68 -12.25
N GLU A 237 -4.89 41.38 -12.43
CA GLU A 237 -5.46 40.61 -13.53
C GLU A 237 -5.67 39.18 -13.02
N GLU A 238 -6.95 38.80 -12.97
CA GLU A 238 -7.42 37.44 -12.79
C GLU A 238 -6.97 36.62 -14.00
N ASN A 239 -6.31 35.48 -13.77
CA ASN A 239 -6.30 34.38 -14.73
C ASN A 239 -6.56 33.09 -13.98
N ASN A 240 -7.74 32.53 -14.25
CA ASN A 240 -8.02 31.11 -14.13
C ASN A 240 -7.05 30.36 -15.05
N GLU A 241 -6.17 29.54 -14.49
CA GLU A 241 -5.58 28.43 -15.23
C GLU A 241 -6.23 27.14 -14.76
N GLU A 242 -6.96 26.55 -15.69
CA GLU A 242 -7.38 25.16 -15.69
C GLU A 242 -6.13 24.28 -15.53
N VAL A 243 -6.17 23.41 -14.52
CA VAL A 243 -5.16 22.36 -14.34
C VAL A 243 -5.30 21.38 -15.51
N GLU A 244 -4.33 21.41 -16.43
CA GLU A 244 -4.06 20.31 -17.35
C GLU A 244 -3.62 19.10 -16.51
N GLU A 245 -4.51 18.12 -16.32
CA GLU A 245 -4.10 16.78 -15.92
C GLU A 245 -3.28 16.16 -17.06
N SER A 246 -1.97 16.10 -16.84
CA SER A 246 -1.01 15.35 -17.63
C SER A 246 -1.34 13.85 -17.58
N GLU A 247 -1.69 13.29 -18.74
CA GLU A 247 -1.76 11.85 -18.97
C GLU A 247 -0.34 11.25 -18.95
N GLU A 248 0.13 10.79 -17.80
CA GLU A 248 1.14 9.72 -17.74
C GLU A 248 0.41 8.38 -17.68
N VAL A 249 0.17 7.80 -18.86
CA VAL A 249 -0.19 6.38 -18.98
C VAL A 249 1.05 5.62 -19.42
N ASN A 250 1.54 4.80 -18.48
CA ASN A 250 2.53 3.73 -18.63
C ASN A 250 2.70 3.21 -20.07
N GLU A 251 3.91 3.32 -20.60
CA GLU A 251 4.35 2.72 -21.87
C GLU A 251 4.55 1.18 -21.80
N THR A 252 4.09 0.51 -20.75
CA THR A 252 4.38 -0.92 -20.49
C THR A 252 3.26 -1.91 -20.82
N GLU A 253 2.25 -1.53 -21.59
CA GLU A 253 1.29 -2.47 -22.20
C GLU A 253 1.16 -2.34 -23.73
N LYS A 254 2.09 -1.61 -24.38
CA LYS A 254 2.18 -1.55 -25.85
C LYS A 254 2.99 -2.68 -26.48
N ALA A 255 3.56 -3.59 -25.69
CA ALA A 255 4.41 -4.68 -26.18
C ALA A 255 3.71 -6.05 -26.29
N GLU A 256 2.45 -6.18 -25.84
CA GLU A 256 1.70 -7.45 -25.91
C GLU A 256 0.44 -7.39 -26.79
N ALA A 257 0.21 -6.28 -27.51
CA ALA A 257 -0.87 -6.15 -28.49
C ALA A 257 -0.39 -6.24 -29.96
N GLU A 258 0.83 -6.73 -30.22
CA GLU A 258 1.33 -6.99 -31.58
C GLU A 258 1.19 -8.45 -32.06
N GLU A 259 0.60 -9.35 -31.27
CA GLU A 259 0.34 -10.74 -31.70
C GLU A 259 -1.10 -11.20 -31.41
N ALA A 260 -2.10 -10.46 -31.90
CA ALA A 260 -3.48 -10.98 -31.98
C ALA A 260 -4.39 -10.22 -32.96
N GLU A 261 -4.00 -10.08 -34.23
CA GLU A 261 -5.00 -9.88 -35.30
C GLU A 261 -4.83 -10.95 -36.38
N ALA A 262 -5.52 -12.07 -36.15
CA ALA A 262 -5.83 -13.02 -37.18
C ALA A 262 -6.91 -12.44 -38.10
N ASP A 263 -6.60 -12.37 -39.39
CA ASP A 263 -7.49 -12.46 -40.55
C ASP A 263 -8.89 -11.82 -40.45
N GLU A 264 -8.97 -10.54 -40.83
CA GLU A 264 -10.02 -10.10 -41.74
C GLU A 264 -9.38 -9.28 -42.87
N GLU A 265 -9.17 -9.93 -44.03
CA GLU A 265 -8.83 -9.26 -45.28
C GLU A 265 -9.96 -8.28 -45.68
N LYS A 266 -9.92 -7.05 -45.17
CA LYS A 266 -10.70 -5.95 -45.77
C LYS A 266 -10.05 -5.60 -47.10
N GLU A 267 -10.67 -6.06 -48.19
CA GLU A 267 -10.33 -5.69 -49.57
C GLU A 267 -10.08 -4.17 -49.65
N THR A 268 -8.82 -3.80 -49.85
CA THR A 268 -8.45 -2.39 -50.03
C THR A 268 -8.97 -1.92 -51.39
N ILE A 269 -10.12 -1.24 -51.39
CA ILE A 269 -10.74 -0.70 -52.60
C ILE A 269 -9.75 0.28 -53.25
N ASP A 270 -9.26 -0.07 -54.45
CA ASP A 270 -8.39 0.79 -55.25
C ASP A 270 -9.20 1.94 -55.87
N TYR A 271 -9.35 3.03 -55.11
CA TYR A 271 -10.09 4.24 -55.49
C TYR A 271 -9.59 4.91 -56.79
N SER A 272 -8.40 4.53 -57.30
CA SER A 272 -7.85 5.08 -58.54
C SER A 272 -8.53 4.56 -59.81
N LYS A 273 -9.25 3.43 -59.71
CA LYS A 273 -9.91 2.75 -60.85
C LYS A 273 -11.41 3.04 -60.99
N LEU A 274 -12.02 3.77 -60.06
CA LEU A 274 -13.46 4.00 -60.01
C LEU A 274 -13.91 5.22 -60.83
N ASN A 275 -15.09 5.12 -61.46
CA ASN A 275 -15.74 6.22 -62.16
C ASN A 275 -16.39 7.21 -61.17
N PHE A 276 -16.63 8.45 -61.59
CA PHE A 276 -17.15 9.53 -60.72
C PHE A 276 -18.48 9.17 -60.03
N GLN A 277 -19.39 8.47 -60.72
CA GLN A 277 -20.65 8.01 -60.12
C GLN A 277 -20.45 6.90 -59.08
N GLN A 278 -19.45 6.03 -59.26
CA GLN A 278 -19.11 4.97 -58.31
C GLN A 278 -18.45 5.57 -57.05
N LEU A 279 -17.55 6.56 -57.21
CA LEU A 279 -16.97 7.30 -56.09
C LEU A 279 -18.02 8.06 -55.26
N LEU A 280 -19.06 8.60 -55.92
CA LEU A 280 -20.17 9.27 -55.23
C LEU A 280 -21.05 8.30 -54.43
N GLN A 281 -21.27 7.09 -54.94
CA GLN A 281 -21.98 6.03 -54.21
C GLN A 281 -21.17 5.55 -53.00
N CYS A 282 -19.87 5.26 -53.19
CA CYS A 282 -18.98 4.90 -52.08
C CYS A 282 -18.90 5.98 -51.00
N LYS A 283 -18.93 7.27 -51.38
CA LYS A 283 -18.99 8.35 -50.41
C LYS A 283 -20.28 8.31 -49.59
N ARG A 284 -21.43 8.09 -50.22
CA ARG A 284 -22.73 8.04 -49.52
C ARG A 284 -22.82 6.87 -48.55
N THR A 285 -22.29 5.70 -48.92
CA THR A 285 -22.27 4.53 -48.03
C THR A 285 -21.33 4.78 -46.84
N LEU A 286 -20.13 5.32 -47.09
CA LEU A 286 -19.20 5.69 -46.02
C LEU A 286 -19.75 6.79 -45.10
N GLU A 287 -20.50 7.75 -45.63
CA GLU A 287 -21.17 8.79 -44.83
C GLU A 287 -22.30 8.20 -43.95
N ALA A 288 -23.06 7.22 -44.45
CA ALA A 288 -24.07 6.52 -43.67
C ALA A 288 -23.44 5.69 -42.54
N GLU A 289 -22.42 4.89 -42.86
CA GLU A 289 -21.64 4.12 -41.88
C GLU A 289 -21.02 5.05 -40.81
N LEU A 290 -20.52 6.22 -41.21
CA LEU A 290 -19.99 7.22 -40.29
C LEU A 290 -21.07 7.73 -39.31
N THR A 291 -22.30 7.96 -39.79
CA THR A 291 -23.39 8.42 -38.89
C THR A 291 -23.77 7.36 -37.87
N GLU A 292 -23.81 6.09 -38.27
CA GLU A 292 -24.06 4.98 -37.34
C GLU A 292 -22.95 4.85 -36.30
N LEU A 293 -21.68 4.87 -36.73
CA LEU A 293 -20.52 4.82 -35.83
C LEU A 293 -20.44 6.02 -34.87
N LYS A 294 -20.88 7.20 -35.31
CA LYS A 294 -20.97 8.38 -34.44
C LYS A 294 -22.05 8.20 -33.37
N ASN A 295 -23.24 7.72 -33.75
CA ASN A 295 -24.33 7.49 -32.81
C ASN A 295 -23.98 6.43 -31.77
N THR A 296 -23.31 5.34 -32.18
CA THR A 296 -22.86 4.30 -31.24
C THR A 296 -21.78 4.83 -30.29
N ARG A 297 -20.78 5.56 -30.81
CA ARG A 297 -19.75 6.22 -29.99
C ARG A 297 -20.38 7.18 -28.97
N ASP A 298 -21.34 8.00 -29.41
CA ASP A 298 -21.97 9.00 -28.54
C ASP A 298 -22.80 8.33 -27.43
N HIS A 299 -23.49 7.22 -27.74
CA HIS A 299 -24.19 6.41 -26.74
C HIS A 299 -23.23 5.78 -25.72
N MET A 300 -22.09 5.23 -26.17
CA MET A 300 -21.09 4.64 -25.26
C MET A 300 -20.43 5.69 -24.37
N ASN A 301 -20.20 6.90 -24.90
CA ASN A 301 -19.72 8.03 -24.12
C ASN A 301 -20.73 8.48 -23.05
N GLU A 302 -22.03 8.39 -23.34
CA GLU A 302 -23.08 8.70 -22.37
C GLU A 302 -23.10 7.65 -21.24
N GLN A 303 -23.05 6.36 -21.57
CA GLN A 303 -22.90 5.29 -20.58
C GLN A 303 -21.64 5.43 -19.72
N THR A 304 -20.51 5.79 -20.34
CA THR A 304 -19.25 6.06 -19.61
C THR A 304 -19.42 7.19 -18.59
N LYS A 305 -20.21 8.22 -18.90
CA LYS A 305 -20.51 9.31 -17.96
C LYS A 305 -21.40 8.85 -16.81
N GLU A 306 -22.36 7.96 -17.06
CA GLU A 306 -23.21 7.37 -16.02
C GLU A 306 -22.36 6.52 -15.06
N TYR A 307 -21.53 5.61 -15.57
CA TYR A 307 -20.63 4.81 -14.73
C TYR A 307 -19.65 5.66 -13.93
N ARG A 308 -19.15 6.76 -14.50
CA ARG A 308 -18.31 7.72 -13.77
C ARG A 308 -19.06 8.32 -12.58
N LYS A 309 -20.29 8.80 -12.79
CA LYS A 309 -21.11 9.38 -11.71
C LYS A 309 -21.39 8.37 -10.60
N GLU A 310 -21.82 7.16 -10.96
CA GLU A 310 -22.09 6.10 -9.99
C GLU A 310 -20.83 5.71 -9.20
N ARG A 311 -19.67 5.62 -9.87
CA ARG A 311 -18.38 5.37 -9.22
C ARG A 311 -18.03 6.48 -8.23
N ASP A 312 -18.18 7.74 -8.65
CA ASP A 312 -17.81 8.89 -7.83
C ASP A 312 -18.73 9.02 -6.60
N GLU A 313 -20.02 8.71 -6.76
CA GLU A 313 -21.00 8.63 -5.66
C GLU A 313 -20.64 7.52 -4.67
N LEU A 314 -20.33 6.30 -5.15
CA LEU A 314 -19.92 5.19 -4.29
C LEU A 314 -18.60 5.47 -3.57
N ASN A 315 -17.65 6.12 -4.24
CA ASN A 315 -16.37 6.51 -3.62
C ASN A 315 -16.57 7.58 -2.55
N GLN A 316 -17.52 8.50 -2.74
CA GLN A 316 -17.87 9.49 -1.74
C GLN A 316 -18.54 8.83 -0.53
N GLU A 317 -19.50 7.93 -0.76
CA GLU A 317 -20.16 7.15 0.30
C GLU A 317 -19.15 6.29 1.08
N LEU A 318 -18.16 5.70 0.38
CA LEU A 318 -17.07 4.96 0.99
C LEU A 318 -16.22 5.84 1.91
N LYS A 319 -15.82 7.03 1.46
CA LYS A 319 -15.05 7.99 2.26
C LYS A 319 -15.81 8.41 3.52
N ASP A 320 -17.09 8.71 3.37
CA ASP A 320 -17.94 9.14 4.50
C ASP A 320 -18.14 8.00 5.51
N THR A 321 -18.40 6.79 5.03
CA THR A 321 -18.56 5.59 5.88
C THR A 321 -17.24 5.22 6.59
N LEU A 322 -16.12 5.33 5.88
CA LEU A 322 -14.79 5.08 6.43
C LEU A 322 -14.43 6.08 7.54
N LYS A 323 -14.79 7.35 7.36
CA LYS A 323 -14.61 8.36 8.41
C LYS A 323 -15.37 8.01 9.69
N ILE A 324 -16.63 7.60 9.55
CA ILE A 324 -17.45 7.16 10.70
C ILE A 324 -16.83 5.92 11.37
N ALA A 325 -16.35 4.95 10.60
CA ALA A 325 -15.70 3.75 11.13
C ALA A 325 -14.41 4.09 11.90
N LEU A 326 -13.60 5.03 11.39
CA LEU A 326 -12.40 5.51 12.05
C LEU A 326 -12.71 6.24 13.36
N ASP A 327 -13.74 7.08 13.38
CA ASP A 327 -14.18 7.78 14.61
C ASP A 327 -14.63 6.78 15.68
N LYS A 328 -15.33 5.70 15.28
CA LYS A 328 -15.71 4.61 16.19
C LYS A 328 -14.50 3.84 16.71
N ARG A 329 -13.50 3.58 15.87
CA ARG A 329 -12.22 2.96 16.29
C ARG A 329 -11.52 3.83 17.32
N ASN A 330 -11.38 5.13 17.07
CA ASN A 330 -10.75 6.06 18.00
C ASN A 330 -11.50 6.13 19.33
N THR A 331 -12.84 6.14 19.29
CA THR A 331 -13.69 6.09 20.49
C THR A 331 -13.46 4.81 21.29
N ARG A 332 -13.38 3.65 20.62
CA ARG A 332 -13.07 2.36 21.26
C ARG A 332 -11.68 2.38 21.91
N ASP A 333 -10.69 2.95 21.24
CA ASP A 333 -9.32 3.00 21.74
C ASP A 333 -9.20 3.88 22.99
N GLU A 334 -9.92 5.00 23.02
CA GLU A 334 -10.03 5.85 24.22
C GLU A 334 -10.71 5.11 25.38
N ILE A 335 -11.79 4.37 25.12
CA ILE A 335 -12.44 3.55 26.16
C ILE A 335 -11.48 2.46 26.66
N ASN A 336 -10.75 1.79 25.77
CA ASN A 336 -9.78 0.76 26.15
C ASN A 336 -8.63 1.31 27.00
N LYS A 337 -8.19 2.54 26.72
CA LYS A 337 -7.22 3.25 27.55
C LYS A 337 -7.77 3.48 28.96
N GLN A 338 -9.00 3.96 29.09
CA GLN A 338 -9.67 4.13 30.38
C GLN A 338 -9.86 2.80 31.11
N VAL A 339 -10.17 1.71 30.41
CA VAL A 339 -10.22 0.35 30.99
C VAL A 339 -8.85 -0.05 31.54
N HIS A 340 -7.77 0.24 30.82
CA HIS A 340 -6.41 -0.08 31.26
C HIS A 340 -6.02 0.71 32.50
N GLU A 341 -6.26 2.02 32.52
CA GLU A 341 -5.99 2.89 33.67
C GLU A 341 -6.72 2.38 34.93
N ASN A 342 -8.01 2.05 34.81
CA ASN A 342 -8.78 1.50 35.93
C ASN A 342 -8.30 0.11 36.37
N LYS A 343 -7.83 -0.74 35.44
CA LYS A 343 -7.20 -2.03 35.79
C LYS A 343 -5.91 -1.84 36.56
N VAL A 344 -5.07 -0.87 36.19
CA VAL A 344 -3.83 -0.54 36.90
C VAL A 344 -4.13 -0.05 38.31
N LEU A 345 -5.04 0.92 38.46
CA LEU A 345 -5.44 1.44 39.77
C LEU A 345 -6.03 0.34 40.68
N ARG A 346 -6.89 -0.53 40.13
CA ARG A 346 -7.42 -1.69 40.85
C ARG A 346 -6.32 -2.65 41.30
N ASN A 347 -5.35 -2.93 40.43
CA ASN A 347 -4.23 -3.83 40.75
C ASN A 347 -3.33 -3.23 41.83
N GLN A 348 -3.08 -1.92 41.80
CA GLN A 348 -2.35 -1.21 42.86
C GLN A 348 -3.07 -1.33 44.21
N CYS A 349 -4.40 -1.08 44.25
CA CYS A 349 -5.19 -1.28 45.47
C CYS A 349 -5.13 -2.74 45.97
N ASN A 350 -5.15 -3.71 45.07
CA ASN A 350 -5.06 -5.13 45.43
C ASN A 350 -3.67 -5.54 45.92
N GLU A 351 -2.60 -4.94 45.39
CA GLU A 351 -1.24 -5.14 45.89
C GLU A 351 -1.05 -4.55 47.28
N GLU A 352 -1.58 -3.35 47.54
CA GLU A 352 -1.59 -2.73 48.86
C GLU A 352 -2.40 -3.57 49.86
N LEU A 353 -3.57 -4.06 49.46
CA LEU A 353 -4.35 -5.02 50.25
C LEU A 353 -3.58 -6.31 50.55
N LYS A 354 -2.80 -6.82 49.58
CA LYS A 354 -1.99 -8.03 49.77
C LYS A 354 -0.84 -7.79 50.75
N LYS A 355 -0.22 -6.60 50.75
CA LYS A 355 0.80 -6.21 51.73
C LYS A 355 0.22 -6.14 53.15
N ILE A 356 -0.97 -5.56 53.31
CA ILE A 356 -1.68 -5.51 54.60
C ILE A 356 -2.09 -6.93 55.04
N GLY A 357 -2.56 -7.78 54.11
CA GLY A 357 -2.95 -9.16 54.40
C GLY A 357 -1.81 -10.15 54.65
N TRP A 358 -0.58 -9.85 54.20
CA TRP A 358 0.62 -10.68 54.45
C TRP A 358 1.12 -10.57 55.90
N ASN A 359 0.74 -9.49 56.61
CA ASN A 359 0.85 -9.43 58.05
C ASN A 359 -0.21 -10.37 58.65
N SER A 360 0.11 -11.66 58.70
CA SER A 360 -0.71 -12.76 59.21
C SER A 360 -0.94 -12.70 60.74
N SER A 361 -1.25 -11.51 61.27
CA SER A 361 -1.62 -11.24 62.66
C SER A 361 -2.82 -12.09 63.11
N LYS A 362 -3.76 -12.45 62.23
CA LYS A 362 -5.00 -13.18 62.62
C LYS A 362 -4.78 -14.63 63.06
N LYS A 363 -3.88 -15.39 62.41
CA LYS A 363 -3.62 -16.80 62.76
C LYS A 363 -2.69 -16.91 63.97
N GLU A 364 -1.71 -16.02 64.07
CA GLU A 364 -0.80 -15.93 65.21
C GLU A 364 -1.52 -15.44 66.48
N LYS A 365 -2.37 -14.40 66.38
CA LYS A 365 -3.19 -13.93 67.51
C LYS A 365 -4.13 -15.00 68.05
N ALA A 366 -4.75 -15.80 67.19
CA ALA A 366 -5.62 -16.91 67.60
C ALA A 366 -4.84 -18.02 68.32
N ASN A 367 -3.63 -18.36 67.85
CA ASN A 367 -2.77 -19.37 68.48
C ASN A 367 -2.24 -18.90 69.84
N ILE A 368 -1.75 -17.66 69.93
CA ILE A 368 -1.25 -17.06 71.18
C ILE A 368 -2.38 -17.00 72.22
N GLN A 369 -3.60 -16.60 71.82
CA GLN A 369 -4.75 -16.57 72.72
C GLN A 369 -5.16 -17.98 73.20
N ALA A 370 -5.10 -18.99 72.33
CA ALA A 370 -5.36 -20.38 72.70
C ALA A 370 -4.30 -20.94 73.65
N GLU A 371 -3.03 -20.55 73.50
CA GLU A 371 -1.93 -20.95 74.37
C GLU A 371 -2.06 -20.30 75.76
N ILE A 372 -2.39 -19.01 75.83
CA ILE A 372 -2.70 -18.31 77.10
C ILE A 372 -3.84 -19.03 77.84
N ASN A 373 -4.97 -19.28 77.16
CA ASN A 373 -6.13 -19.95 77.77
C ASN A 373 -5.80 -21.37 78.26
N LYS A 374 -4.91 -22.08 77.58
CA LYS A 374 -4.45 -23.41 77.97
C LYS A 374 -3.56 -23.36 79.20
N ILE A 375 -2.67 -22.38 79.29
CA ILE A 375 -1.81 -22.17 80.46
C ILE A 375 -2.65 -21.76 81.67
N ASP A 376 -3.58 -20.81 81.52
CA ASP A 376 -4.48 -20.38 82.59
C ASP A 376 -5.34 -21.55 83.12
N LYS A 377 -5.90 -22.37 82.22
CA LYS A 377 -6.65 -23.56 82.61
C LYS A 377 -5.77 -24.58 83.35
N THR A 378 -4.49 -24.67 83.01
CA THR A 378 -3.52 -25.55 83.69
C THR A 378 -3.20 -25.04 85.10
N ILE A 379 -3.04 -23.73 85.27
CA ILE A 379 -2.84 -23.09 86.58
C ILE A 379 -4.08 -23.29 87.46
N GLN A 380 -5.29 -23.17 86.90
CA GLN A 380 -6.55 -23.30 87.65
C GLN A 380 -6.90 -24.75 88.05
N THR A 381 -6.46 -25.76 87.29
CA THR A 381 -6.94 -27.15 87.48
C THR A 381 -5.94 -28.08 88.15
N LYS A 382 -4.66 -27.72 88.23
CA LYS A 382 -3.60 -28.56 88.81
C LYS A 382 -2.96 -27.90 90.02
N VAL A 383 -2.78 -28.68 91.09
CA VAL A 383 -1.97 -28.26 92.24
C VAL A 383 -0.49 -28.35 91.83
N LEU A 384 0.15 -27.19 91.69
CA LEU A 384 1.54 -27.04 91.22
C LEU A 384 2.46 -26.57 92.35
N ASP A 385 3.76 -26.77 92.19
CA ASP A 385 4.78 -26.17 93.05
C ASP A 385 4.95 -24.68 92.68
N ILE A 386 5.14 -23.82 93.68
CA ILE A 386 5.21 -22.36 93.58
C ILE A 386 6.19 -21.89 92.49
N ARG A 387 7.29 -22.63 92.27
CA ARG A 387 8.26 -22.32 91.21
C ARG A 387 7.68 -22.51 89.80
N LYS A 388 6.95 -23.60 89.58
CA LYS A 388 6.34 -23.93 88.28
C LYS A 388 5.15 -23.02 87.97
N GLU A 389 4.41 -22.62 89.00
CA GLU A 389 3.33 -21.65 88.86
C GLU A 389 3.85 -20.27 88.44
N ASN A 390 4.93 -19.79 89.08
CA ASN A 390 5.57 -18.53 88.72
C ASN A 390 6.16 -18.52 87.29
N GLU A 391 6.69 -19.66 86.81
CA GLU A 391 7.15 -19.80 85.42
C GLU A 391 6.01 -19.70 84.41
N LEU A 392 4.87 -20.33 84.70
CA LEU A 392 3.68 -20.27 83.83
C LEU A 392 3.08 -18.86 83.81
N VAL A 393 3.01 -18.18 84.96
CA VAL A 393 2.53 -16.79 85.06
C VAL A 393 3.44 -15.82 84.28
N LYS A 394 4.76 -16.00 84.35
CA LYS A 394 5.70 -15.20 83.57
C LYS A 394 5.50 -15.41 82.07
N ARG A 395 5.30 -16.65 81.64
CA ARG A 395 5.02 -16.99 80.23
C ARG A 395 3.70 -16.39 79.74
N VAL A 396 2.65 -16.37 80.57
CA VAL A 396 1.40 -15.67 80.25
C VAL A 396 1.64 -14.17 80.10
N SER A 397 2.37 -13.54 81.02
CA SER A 397 2.71 -12.11 80.93
C SER A 397 3.47 -11.77 79.63
N ASP A 398 4.41 -12.61 79.22
CA ASP A 398 5.19 -12.41 77.99
C ASP A 398 4.32 -12.58 76.73
N LEU A 399 3.48 -13.63 76.67
CA LEU A 399 2.51 -13.83 75.58
C LEU A 399 1.45 -12.72 75.51
N THR A 400 1.06 -12.15 76.66
CA THR A 400 0.10 -11.03 76.71
C THR A 400 0.72 -9.73 76.19
N LYS A 401 2.03 -9.53 76.40
CA LYS A 401 2.78 -8.41 75.79
C LYS A 401 2.87 -8.55 74.28
N GLU A 402 3.15 -9.75 73.77
CA GLU A 402 3.15 -10.03 72.32
C GLU A 402 1.78 -9.77 71.70
N LEU A 403 0.69 -10.18 72.36
CA LEU A 403 -0.68 -9.95 71.87
C LEU A 403 -1.04 -8.45 71.82
N LYS A 404 -0.56 -7.67 72.78
CA LYS A 404 -0.78 -6.21 72.83
C LYS A 404 0.00 -5.47 71.75
N GLN A 405 1.17 -5.98 71.35
CA GLN A 405 1.96 -5.45 70.24
C GLN A 405 1.25 -5.64 68.88
N ILE A 406 0.44 -6.70 68.75
CA ILE A 406 -0.36 -7.05 67.56
C ILE A 406 -1.70 -6.28 67.51
N GLN A 407 -2.12 -5.62 68.60
CA GLN A 407 -3.39 -4.86 68.64
C GLN A 407 -3.30 -3.46 68.01
N SER A 408 -2.12 -2.95 67.66
CA SER A 408 -1.98 -1.67 66.93
C SER A 408 -2.52 -1.72 65.49
N ASP A 409 -2.95 -2.88 65.01
CA ASP A 409 -3.43 -3.15 63.65
C ASP A 409 -4.89 -2.67 63.38
N GLU A 410 -5.56 -1.97 64.31
CA GLU A 410 -6.92 -1.41 64.09
C GLU A 410 -6.95 -0.29 63.03
N GLU A 411 -5.86 0.45 62.85
CA GLU A 411 -5.70 1.42 61.75
C GLU A 411 -5.53 0.69 60.40
N ASP A 412 -4.86 -0.47 60.40
CA ASP A 412 -4.67 -1.32 59.22
C ASP A 412 -5.99 -1.97 58.75
N GLU A 413 -6.91 -2.28 59.68
CA GLU A 413 -8.25 -2.78 59.32
C GLU A 413 -9.12 -1.70 58.64
N LYS A 414 -9.00 -0.43 59.02
CA LYS A 414 -9.70 0.68 58.35
C LYS A 414 -9.11 0.97 56.98
N THR A 415 -7.80 1.04 56.86
CA THR A 415 -7.14 1.27 55.57
C THR A 415 -7.40 0.12 54.58
N ALA A 416 -7.47 -1.12 55.06
CA ALA A 416 -7.89 -2.26 54.25
C ALA A 416 -9.35 -2.17 53.78
N ALA A 417 -10.26 -1.66 54.62
CA ALA A 417 -11.66 -1.45 54.22
C ALA A 417 -11.78 -0.40 53.12
N ASP A 418 -11.10 0.74 53.27
CA ASP A 418 -11.09 1.84 52.30
C ASP A 418 -10.48 1.42 50.95
N LEU A 419 -9.39 0.63 50.97
CA LEU A 419 -8.75 0.11 49.75
C LEU A 419 -9.64 -0.91 49.04
N LYS A 420 -10.43 -1.68 49.79
CA LYS A 420 -11.37 -2.65 49.24
C LYS A 420 -12.54 -1.95 48.54
N GLU A 421 -13.10 -0.90 49.14
CA GLU A 421 -14.15 -0.08 48.52
C GLU A 421 -13.66 0.59 47.23
N LYS A 422 -12.44 1.15 47.24
CA LYS A 422 -11.80 1.70 46.02
C LYS A 422 -11.57 0.64 44.94
N SER A 423 -11.14 -0.57 45.32
CA SER A 423 -10.94 -1.68 44.38
C SER A 423 -12.26 -2.15 43.76
N GLU A 424 -13.33 -2.25 44.54
CA GLU A 424 -14.67 -2.59 44.05
C GLU A 424 -15.20 -1.51 43.09
N HIS A 425 -14.99 -0.23 43.41
CA HIS A 425 -15.34 0.88 42.52
C HIS A 425 -14.61 0.83 41.16
N TYR A 426 -13.28 0.67 41.16
CA TYR A 426 -12.52 0.53 39.91
C TYR A 426 -12.90 -0.74 39.15
N HIS A 427 -13.22 -1.83 39.84
CA HIS A 427 -13.71 -3.05 39.20
C HIS A 427 -15.04 -2.81 38.48
N GLN A 428 -15.99 -2.11 39.11
CA GLN A 428 -17.27 -1.77 38.49
C GLN A 428 -17.09 -0.86 37.26
N GLN A 429 -16.21 0.14 37.35
CA GLN A 429 -15.87 1.01 36.21
C GLN A 429 -15.25 0.23 35.05
N VAL A 430 -14.38 -0.75 35.32
CA VAL A 430 -13.80 -1.63 34.28
C VAL A 430 -14.89 -2.42 33.57
N VAL A 431 -15.89 -2.93 34.30
CA VAL A 431 -16.99 -3.70 33.69
C VAL A 431 -17.83 -2.80 32.78
N GLU A 432 -18.26 -1.64 33.28
CA GLU A 432 -19.08 -0.71 32.49
C GLU A 432 -18.36 -0.18 31.25
N LEU A 433 -17.06 0.12 31.36
CA LEU A 433 -16.25 0.57 30.22
C LEU A 433 -15.98 -0.57 29.24
N SER A 434 -15.80 -1.81 29.73
CA SER A 434 -15.63 -2.99 28.87
C SER A 434 -16.89 -3.26 28.04
N ASP A 435 -18.08 -3.17 28.64
CA ASP A 435 -19.34 -3.35 27.93
C ASP A 435 -19.54 -2.25 26.87
N LYS A 436 -19.19 -1.00 27.18
CA LYS A 436 -19.20 0.11 26.22
C LYS A 436 -18.21 -0.10 25.08
N ALA A 437 -16.99 -0.56 25.37
CA ALA A 437 -15.99 -0.87 24.35
C ALA A 437 -16.48 -1.96 23.40
N GLN A 438 -17.14 -2.98 23.94
CA GLN A 438 -17.69 -4.09 23.16
C GLN A 438 -18.85 -3.63 22.25
N ALA A 439 -19.76 -2.78 22.75
CA ALA A 439 -20.82 -2.20 21.92
C ALA A 439 -20.26 -1.35 20.76
N VAL A 440 -19.26 -0.49 21.02
CA VAL A 440 -18.61 0.30 19.96
C VAL A 440 -17.86 -0.60 18.97
N HIS A 441 -17.28 -1.70 19.44
CA HIS A 441 -16.62 -2.68 18.58
C HIS A 441 -17.60 -3.39 17.65
N GLU A 442 -18.77 -3.81 18.14
CA GLU A 442 -19.83 -4.40 17.32
C GLU A 442 -20.33 -3.41 16.26
N GLU A 443 -20.63 -2.17 16.64
CA GLU A 443 -21.01 -1.11 15.69
C GLU A 443 -19.92 -0.90 14.62
N MET A 444 -18.66 -0.88 15.03
CA MET A 444 -17.53 -0.71 14.13
C MET A 444 -17.44 -1.86 13.11
N ILE A 445 -17.63 -3.11 13.53
CA ILE A 445 -17.66 -4.27 12.61
C ILE A 445 -18.77 -4.12 11.58
N GLU A 446 -19.96 -3.66 11.96
CA GLU A 446 -21.05 -3.42 11.01
C GLU A 446 -20.67 -2.38 9.94
N TYR A 447 -19.96 -1.31 10.32
CA TYR A 447 -19.49 -0.31 9.37
C TYR A 447 -18.41 -0.87 8.44
N PHE A 448 -17.48 -1.69 8.93
CA PHE A 448 -16.48 -2.35 8.07
C PHE A 448 -17.12 -3.30 7.06
N ASN A 449 -18.11 -4.11 7.47
CA ASN A 449 -18.85 -4.96 6.54
C ASN A 449 -19.60 -4.14 5.46
N LYS A 450 -20.13 -2.96 5.82
CA LYS A 450 -20.74 -2.03 4.85
C LYS A 450 -19.69 -1.47 3.89
N ILE A 451 -18.51 -1.10 4.39
CA ILE A 451 -17.39 -0.61 3.56
C ILE A 451 -16.98 -1.66 2.54
N ASP A 452 -16.81 -2.92 2.97
CA ASP A 452 -16.43 -4.01 2.05
C ASP A 452 -17.47 -4.19 0.94
N GLY A 453 -18.77 -4.11 1.29
CA GLY A 453 -19.85 -4.18 0.30
C GLY A 453 -19.94 -2.97 -0.64
N ILE A 454 -19.56 -1.77 -0.18
CA ILE A 454 -19.47 -0.57 -1.04
C ILE A 454 -18.24 -0.66 -1.94
N ARG A 455 -17.11 -1.14 -1.41
CA ARG A 455 -15.86 -1.32 -2.14
C ARG A 455 -16.02 -2.29 -3.30
N GLU A 456 -16.65 -3.45 -3.07
CA GLU A 456 -16.95 -4.41 -4.14
C GLU A 456 -17.81 -3.80 -5.26
N LYS A 457 -18.82 -3.01 -4.89
CA LYS A 457 -19.66 -2.28 -5.87
C LYS A 457 -18.87 -1.21 -6.62
N ALA A 458 -18.03 -0.45 -5.92
CA ALA A 458 -17.21 0.61 -6.51
C ALA A 458 -16.19 0.03 -7.49
N ASP A 459 -15.53 -1.07 -7.14
CA ASP A 459 -14.58 -1.79 -7.99
C ASP A 459 -15.28 -2.35 -9.24
N GLY A 460 -16.46 -2.95 -9.08
CA GLY A 460 -17.28 -3.41 -10.20
C GLY A 460 -17.65 -2.27 -11.16
N LYS A 461 -18.11 -1.13 -10.64
CA LYS A 461 -18.44 0.06 -11.44
C LYS A 461 -17.22 0.70 -12.09
N HIS A 462 -16.06 0.64 -11.43
CA HIS A 462 -14.82 1.09 -12.02
C HIS A 462 -14.40 0.21 -13.20
N GLN A 463 -14.56 -1.10 -13.09
CA GLN A 463 -14.32 -2.03 -14.19
C GLN A 463 -15.27 -1.80 -15.37
N ASP A 464 -16.56 -1.59 -15.10
CA ASP A 464 -17.56 -1.22 -16.12
C ASP A 464 -17.17 0.09 -16.84
N PHE A 465 -16.70 1.09 -16.09
CA PHE A 465 -16.20 2.36 -16.64
C PHE A 465 -15.00 2.14 -17.57
N ILE A 466 -14.01 1.35 -17.16
CA ILE A 466 -12.82 1.05 -17.98
C ILE A 466 -13.23 0.34 -19.28
N ASN A 467 -14.09 -0.68 -19.17
CA ASN A 467 -14.58 -1.44 -20.32
C ASN A 467 -15.36 -0.54 -21.31
N SER A 468 -16.26 0.30 -20.79
CA SER A 468 -17.03 1.25 -21.60
C SER A 468 -16.12 2.29 -22.26
N ARG A 469 -15.13 2.82 -21.53
CA ARG A 469 -14.14 3.77 -22.06
C ARG A 469 -13.32 3.17 -23.19
N ASN A 470 -12.79 1.96 -23.01
CA ASN A 470 -11.97 1.27 -24.01
C ASN A 470 -12.79 0.93 -25.26
N ALA A 471 -14.06 0.55 -25.09
CA ALA A 471 -14.94 0.29 -26.21
C ALA A 471 -15.31 1.59 -26.97
N ALA A 472 -15.48 2.71 -26.24
CA ALA A 472 -15.72 4.03 -26.84
C ALA A 472 -14.49 4.55 -27.60
N THR A 473 -13.27 4.34 -27.09
CA THR A 473 -12.02 4.71 -27.80
C THR A 473 -11.82 3.89 -29.05
N ALA A 474 -12.06 2.57 -29.01
CA ALA A 474 -12.03 1.71 -30.20
C ALA A 474 -12.99 2.20 -31.29
N LYS A 475 -14.25 2.54 -30.92
CA LYS A 475 -15.21 3.13 -31.88
C LYS A 475 -14.80 4.51 -32.37
N HIS A 476 -14.14 5.30 -31.53
CA HIS A 476 -13.59 6.58 -31.95
C HIS A 476 -12.48 6.42 -33.01
N GLU A 477 -11.64 5.40 -32.88
CA GLU A 477 -10.62 5.04 -33.87
C GLU A 477 -11.23 4.58 -35.19
N GLU A 478 -12.28 3.76 -35.15
CA GLU A 478 -13.06 3.38 -36.35
C GLU A 478 -13.63 4.61 -37.06
N VAL A 479 -14.18 5.57 -36.31
CA VAL A 479 -14.68 6.84 -36.86
C VAL A 479 -13.54 7.63 -37.52
N LYS A 480 -12.36 7.70 -36.90
CA LYS A 480 -11.17 8.36 -37.49
C LYS A 480 -10.73 7.68 -38.79
N ALA A 481 -10.71 6.35 -38.83
CA ALA A 481 -10.36 5.58 -40.02
C ALA A 481 -11.35 5.88 -41.17
N LYS A 482 -12.65 5.82 -40.91
CA LYS A 482 -13.71 6.14 -41.89
C LYS A 482 -13.67 7.58 -42.37
N LEU A 483 -13.36 8.55 -41.48
CA LEU A 483 -13.14 9.95 -41.89
C LEU A 483 -11.94 10.08 -42.85
N ASN A 484 -10.86 9.34 -42.60
CA ASN A 484 -9.70 9.34 -43.48
C ASN A 484 -10.00 8.69 -44.84
N GLU A 485 -10.81 7.64 -44.88
CA GLU A 485 -11.32 7.06 -46.14
C GLU A 485 -12.17 8.05 -46.92
N ILE A 486 -13.10 8.75 -46.27
CA ILE A 486 -13.91 9.81 -46.90
C ILE A 486 -13.01 10.93 -47.45
N ARG A 487 -11.95 11.33 -46.73
CA ARG A 487 -10.96 12.30 -47.22
C ARG A 487 -10.22 11.79 -48.47
N LYS A 488 -9.81 10.51 -48.50
CA LYS A 488 -9.19 9.89 -49.70
C LYS A 488 -10.17 9.91 -50.88
N VAL A 489 -11.42 9.48 -50.68
CA VAL A 489 -12.46 9.49 -51.71
C VAL A 489 -12.72 10.90 -52.24
N ASN A 490 -12.81 11.90 -51.37
CA ASN A 490 -12.96 13.31 -51.78
C ASN A 490 -11.77 13.78 -52.65
N LYS A 491 -10.53 13.45 -52.26
CA LYS A 491 -9.33 13.78 -53.05
C LYS A 491 -9.38 13.17 -54.46
N TYR A 492 -9.76 11.90 -54.59
CA TYR A 492 -9.89 11.25 -55.90
C TYR A 492 -11.07 11.80 -56.71
N MET A 493 -12.18 12.17 -56.07
CA MET A 493 -13.28 12.85 -56.74
C MET A 493 -12.87 14.22 -57.30
N ASP A 494 -12.08 14.99 -56.56
CA ASP A 494 -11.59 16.29 -57.02
C ASP A 494 -10.59 16.16 -58.17
N GLN A 495 -9.74 15.12 -58.15
CA GLN A 495 -8.87 14.77 -59.27
C GLN A 495 -9.65 14.32 -60.52
N ALA A 496 -10.73 13.55 -60.34
CA ALA A 496 -11.59 13.16 -61.46
C ALA A 496 -12.32 14.37 -62.08
N LYS A 497 -12.78 15.31 -61.23
CA LYS A 497 -13.38 16.59 -61.68
C LYS A 497 -12.37 17.48 -62.39
N SER A 498 -11.14 17.60 -61.89
CA SER A 498 -10.10 18.44 -62.51
C SER A 498 -9.66 17.88 -63.87
N LYS A 499 -9.47 16.56 -63.99
CA LYS A 499 -9.19 15.89 -65.28
C LYS A 499 -10.32 16.08 -66.29
N SER A 500 -11.58 15.99 -65.86
CA SER A 500 -12.75 16.28 -66.70
C SER A 500 -12.80 17.74 -67.18
N ARG A 501 -12.46 18.70 -66.31
CA ARG A 501 -12.36 20.13 -66.68
C ARG A 501 -11.18 20.42 -67.62
N GLY A 502 -10.03 19.79 -67.37
CA GLY A 502 -8.84 19.90 -68.23
C GLY A 502 -9.12 19.40 -69.64
N ARG A 503 -9.70 18.21 -69.79
CA ARG A 503 -10.07 17.62 -71.09
C ARG A 503 -11.06 18.49 -71.87
N LYS A 504 -12.07 19.06 -71.20
CA LYS A 504 -13.01 20.01 -71.81
C LYS A 504 -12.36 21.32 -72.24
N SER A 505 -11.29 21.76 -71.55
CA SER A 505 -10.54 22.95 -71.92
C SER A 505 -9.59 22.69 -73.09
N GLU A 506 -8.93 21.53 -73.10
CA GLU A 506 -8.06 21.07 -74.20
C GLU A 506 -8.87 20.86 -75.48
N ASP A 507 -10.00 20.13 -75.44
CA ASP A 507 -10.88 19.94 -76.58
C ASP A 507 -11.38 21.28 -77.15
N LYS A 508 -11.67 22.26 -76.27
CA LYS A 508 -12.10 23.59 -76.68
C LYS A 508 -10.96 24.41 -77.27
N SER A 509 -9.73 24.25 -76.78
CA SER A 509 -8.54 24.90 -77.31
C SER A 509 -8.12 24.32 -78.67
N GLU A 510 -8.14 22.99 -78.81
CA GLU A 510 -7.86 22.31 -80.08
C GLU A 510 -8.89 22.67 -81.15
N ASN A 511 -10.20 22.66 -80.80
CA ASN A 511 -11.23 23.08 -81.74
C ASN A 511 -11.08 24.57 -82.12
N ASN A 512 -10.76 25.45 -81.17
CA ASN A 512 -10.48 26.85 -81.49
C ASN A 512 -9.24 27.05 -82.36
N SER A 513 -8.21 26.21 -82.20
CA SER A 513 -6.99 26.26 -83.04
C SER A 513 -7.29 25.79 -84.46
N ARG A 514 -8.04 24.69 -84.61
CA ARG A 514 -8.47 24.19 -85.92
C ARG A 514 -9.37 25.20 -86.64
N GLU A 515 -10.35 25.76 -85.94
CA GLU A 515 -11.22 26.80 -86.48
C GLU A 515 -10.44 28.07 -86.89
N LYS A 516 -9.32 28.37 -86.21
CA LYS A 516 -8.44 29.50 -86.57
C LYS A 516 -7.57 29.19 -87.79
N GLU A 517 -7.01 27.99 -87.91
CA GLU A 517 -6.26 27.55 -89.10
C GLU A 517 -7.18 27.54 -90.34
N GLU A 518 -8.40 27.03 -90.20
CA GLU A 518 -9.41 27.09 -91.26
C GLU A 518 -9.73 28.54 -91.65
N ALA A 519 -9.86 29.46 -90.68
CA ALA A 519 -10.07 30.88 -90.95
C ALA A 519 -8.87 31.52 -91.68
N GLU A 520 -7.63 31.16 -91.36
CA GLU A 520 -6.43 31.65 -92.07
C GLU A 520 -6.35 31.13 -93.51
N GLU A 521 -6.71 29.86 -93.75
CA GLU A 521 -6.82 29.31 -95.12
C GLU A 521 -7.92 30.00 -95.93
N ILE A 522 -9.06 30.28 -95.31
CA ILE A 522 -10.18 31.02 -95.92
C ILE A 522 -9.75 32.46 -96.26
N PHE A 523 -8.97 33.12 -95.39
CA PHE A 523 -8.39 34.44 -95.68
C PHE A 523 -7.41 34.40 -96.86
N GLN A 524 -6.60 33.34 -96.97
CA GLN A 524 -5.70 33.17 -98.10
C GLN A 524 -6.48 32.95 -99.42
N LYS A 525 -7.55 32.14 -99.39
CA LYS A 525 -8.48 31.99 -100.53
C LYS A 525 -9.11 33.32 -100.94
N PHE A 526 -9.40 34.21 -99.98
CA PHE A 526 -9.90 35.56 -100.25
C PHE A 526 -8.86 36.45 -100.93
N LYS A 527 -7.60 36.43 -100.46
CA LYS A 527 -6.48 37.14 -101.12
C LYS A 527 -6.26 36.69 -102.56
N ASP A 528 -6.50 35.42 -102.85
CA ASP A 528 -6.40 34.86 -104.19
C ASP A 528 -7.61 35.20 -105.11
N GLY A 529 -8.56 36.01 -104.63
CA GLY A 529 -9.66 36.56 -105.43
C GLY A 529 -10.87 35.63 -105.61
N LYS A 530 -10.99 34.57 -104.80
CA LYS A 530 -12.14 33.65 -104.82
C LYS A 530 -13.29 34.22 -103.98
N LYS A 531 -14.54 33.94 -104.37
CA LYS A 531 -15.75 34.39 -103.64
C LYS A 531 -15.90 33.59 -102.34
N LEU A 532 -16.08 34.30 -101.22
CA LEU A 532 -16.39 33.73 -99.90
C LEU A 532 -17.87 33.43 -99.76
N THR A 533 -18.20 32.36 -99.03
CA THR A 533 -19.56 32.08 -98.55
C THR A 533 -19.87 32.82 -97.24
N THR A 534 -21.16 32.94 -96.88
CA THR A 534 -21.59 33.68 -95.68
C THR A 534 -21.04 33.09 -94.38
N ASP A 535 -20.91 31.76 -94.32
CA ASP A 535 -20.39 31.05 -93.14
C ASP A 535 -18.86 31.22 -93.00
N GLU A 536 -18.13 31.23 -94.12
CA GLU A 536 -16.69 31.52 -94.17
C GLU A 536 -16.39 32.97 -93.76
N PHE A 537 -17.26 33.91 -94.12
CA PHE A 537 -17.15 35.32 -93.70
C PHE A 537 -17.36 35.51 -92.19
N LEU A 538 -18.35 34.80 -91.61
CA LEU A 538 -18.61 34.83 -90.17
C LEU A 538 -17.44 34.22 -89.37
N LEU A 539 -16.80 33.18 -89.89
CA LEU A 539 -15.61 32.56 -89.26
C LEU A 539 -14.43 33.55 -89.21
N LEU A 540 -14.18 34.29 -90.28
CA LEU A 540 -13.15 35.35 -90.33
C LEU A 540 -13.42 36.48 -89.32
N GLN A 541 -14.68 36.88 -89.15
CA GLN A 541 -15.08 37.89 -88.18
C GLN A 541 -14.90 37.40 -86.73
N LYS A 542 -15.22 36.12 -86.46
CA LYS A 542 -15.08 35.50 -85.14
C LYS A 542 -13.63 35.50 -84.63
N TYR A 543 -12.66 35.33 -85.53
CA TYR A 543 -11.21 35.32 -85.21
C TYR A 543 -10.48 36.63 -85.52
N ASN A 544 -11.20 37.67 -85.97
CA ASN A 544 -10.66 39.00 -86.24
C ASN A 544 -9.52 39.02 -87.29
N ILE A 545 -9.67 38.21 -88.35
CA ILE A 545 -8.67 38.04 -89.42
C ILE A 545 -8.94 38.98 -90.63
N MET A 546 -9.97 39.83 -90.56
CA MET A 546 -10.30 40.87 -91.55
C MET A 546 -10.02 42.29 -91.06
#